data_AF-A0A1H7G1D6-F1
#
_entry.id   AF-A0A1H7G1D6-F1
#
_cell.length_a   1.000
_cell.length_b   1.000
_cell.length_c   1.000
_cell.angle_alpha   90.00
_cell.angle_beta   90.00
_cell.angle_gamma   90.00
#
_symmetry.space_group_name_H-M   'P 1'
#
loop_
_entity.id
_entity.type
_entity.pdbx_description
1 polymer ?
#
loop_
_entity_poly.entity_id
_entity_poly.type
_entity_poly.pdbx_seq_one_letter_code
_entity_poly.pdbx_strand_id
1 'polypeptide(L)'
;MRSLRITPLNIASALLMTWLLWQLVAGEIGMGTIGWFLLLLLILVAADQFFRLMLRSIKRVWMAESVFVVFVVLAIWIMNVW
;
A
#
# COMPACT_ATOMS: atom_id res chain seq x y z
N MET A 1 -9.97 9.76 -23.03
CA MET A 1 -10.08 9.33 -21.62
C MET A 1 -8.71 8.81 -21.20
N ARG A 2 -7.99 9.51 -20.32
CA ARG A 2 -6.67 9.03 -19.85
C ARG A 2 -6.89 7.68 -19.17
N SER A 3 -6.33 6.61 -19.71
CA SER A 3 -6.45 5.27 -19.13
C SER A 3 -5.80 5.30 -17.75
N LEU A 4 -6.61 5.40 -16.70
CA LEU A 4 -6.14 5.29 -15.33
C LEU A 4 -5.54 3.89 -15.18
N ARG A 5 -4.21 3.84 -15.11
CA ARG A 5 -3.45 2.61 -14.89
C ARG A 5 -3.53 2.29 -13.39
N ILE A 6 -4.64 1.68 -12.99
CA ILE A 6 -4.81 1.17 -11.63
C ILE A 6 -3.72 0.11 -11.38
N THR A 7 -2.97 0.30 -10.30
CA THR A 7 -1.86 -0.54 -9.87
C THR A 7 -2.25 -1.33 -8.63
N PRO A 8 -1.76 -2.57 -8.43
CA PRO A 8 -1.99 -3.34 -7.21
C PRO A 8 -1.63 -2.56 -5.95
N LEU A 9 -0.54 -1.78 -6.01
CA LEU A 9 -0.09 -0.99 -4.86
C LEU A 9 -1.04 0.18 -4.55
N ASN A 10 -1.67 0.75 -5.57
CA ASN A 10 -2.70 1.78 -5.39
C ASN A 10 -4.00 1.19 -4.81
N ILE A 11 -4.35 -0.05 -5.15
CA ILE A 11 -5.48 -0.76 -4.52
C ILE A 11 -5.18 -1.02 -3.03
N ALA A 12 -3.98 -1.52 -2.72
CA ALA A 12 -3.56 -1.75 -1.33
C ALA A 12 -3.58 -0.44 -0.52
N SER A 13 -3.07 0.65 -1.10
CA SER A 13 -3.09 1.99 -0.49
C SER A 13 -4.51 2.50 -0.25
N ALA A 14 -5.43 2.26 -1.20
CA ALA A 14 -6.84 2.63 -1.04
C ALA A 14 -7.51 1.85 0.10
N LEU A 15 -7.28 0.54 0.19
CA LEU A 15 -7.79 -0.29 1.30
C LEU A 15 -7.24 0.18 2.65
N LEU A 16 -5.94 0.47 2.72
CA LEU A 16 -5.30 1.04 3.92
C LEU A 16 -5.90 2.39 4.31
N MET A 17 -6.14 3.29 3.35
CA MET A 17 -6.83 4.56 3.61
C MET A 17 -8.24 4.34 4.14
N THR A 18 -9.02 3.45 3.53
CA THR A 18 -10.39 3.16 3.97
C THR A 18 -10.40 2.59 5.39
N TRP A 19 -9.48 1.69 5.72
CA TRP A 19 -9.33 1.15 7.07
C TRP A 19 -8.94 2.24 8.08
N LEU A 20 -7.98 3.12 7.75
CA LEU A 20 -7.59 4.22 8.62
C LEU A 20 -8.76 5.18 8.89
N LEU A 21 -9.50 5.54 7.84
CA LEU A 21 -10.70 6.39 7.98
C LEU A 21 -11.76 5.74 8.86
N TRP A 22 -11.98 4.43 8.71
CA TRP A 22 -12.88 3.68 9.58
C TRP A 22 -12.44 3.75 11.05
N GLN A 23 -11.15 3.54 11.32
CA GLN A 23 -10.60 3.59 12.68
C GLN A 23 -10.69 4.98 13.32
N LEU A 24 -10.51 6.03 12.52
CA LEU A 24 -10.70 7.42 12.97
C LEU A 24 -12.16 7.69 13.35
N VAL A 25 -13.12 7.18 12.58
CA VAL A 25 -14.55 7.30 12.86
C VAL A 25 -14.96 6.48 14.08
N ALA A 26 -14.41 5.28 14.23
CA ALA A 26 -14.66 4.40 15.38
C ALA A 26 -14.00 4.92 16.68
N GLY A 27 -13.05 5.85 16.58
CA GLY A 27 -12.34 6.42 17.73
C GLY A 27 -11.37 5.44 18.41
N GLU A 28 -11.06 4.31 17.77
CA GLU A 28 -10.27 3.22 18.35
C GLU A 28 -8.75 3.38 18.15
N ILE A 29 -8.31 4.47 17.50
CA ILE A 29 -6.91 4.66 17.11
C ILE A 29 -6.25 5.85 17.82
N GLY A 30 -5.10 5.61 18.44
CA GLY A 30 -4.29 6.65 19.05
C GLY A 30 -3.50 7.48 18.02
N MET A 31 -3.24 8.76 18.33
CA MET A 31 -2.48 9.68 17.45
C MET A 31 -1.13 9.12 16.98
N GLY A 32 -0.40 8.41 17.85
CA GLY A 32 0.87 7.78 17.48
C GLY A 32 0.72 6.69 16.40
N THR A 33 -0.39 5.96 16.39
CA THR A 33 -0.64 4.89 15.41
C THR A 33 -1.01 5.50 14.05
N ILE A 34 -1.76 6.60 14.02
CA ILE A 34 -2.09 7.35 12.79
C ILE A 34 -0.80 7.80 12.08
N GLY A 35 0.19 8.30 12.82
CA GLY A 35 1.47 8.73 12.26
C GLY A 35 2.22 7.61 11.53
N TRP A 36 2.29 6.42 12.14
CA TRP A 36 2.89 5.24 11.50
C TRP A 36 2.11 4.78 10.26
N PHE A 37 0.78 4.86 10.29
CA PHE A 37 -0.06 4.56 9.13
C PHE A 37 0.19 5.51 7.97
N LEU A 38 0.26 6.82 8.23
CA LEU A 38 0.56 7.82 7.21
C LEU A 38 1.95 7.63 6.62
N LEU A 39 2.95 7.27 7.44
CA LEU A 39 4.29 6.96 6.96
C LEU A 39 4.30 5.72 6.06
N LEU A 40 3.60 4.64 6.46
CA LEU A 40 3.44 3.45 5.63
C LEU A 40 2.80 3.79 4.28
N LEU A 41 1.76 4.62 4.30
CA LEU A 41 1.06 5.05 3.09
C LEU A 41 1.94 5.86 2.15
N LEU A 42 2.74 6.77 2.71
CA LEU A 42 3.73 7.53 1.95
C LEU A 42 4.75 6.61 1.28
N ILE A 43 5.24 5.59 1.99
CA ILE A 43 6.18 4.59 1.44
C ILE A 43 5.54 3.80 0.31
N LEU A 44 4.29 3.35 0.46
CA LEU A 44 3.57 2.61 -0.58
C LEU A 44 3.35 3.46 -1.84
N VAL A 45 2.94 4.71 -1.69
CA VAL A 45 2.76 5.63 -2.82
C VAL A 45 4.10 5.91 -3.50
N ALA A 46 5.18 6.13 -2.74
CA ALA A 46 6.51 6.33 -3.29
C ALA A 46 7.02 5.09 -4.05
N ALA A 47 6.80 3.89 -3.49
CA ALA A 47 7.15 2.63 -4.14
C ALA A 47 6.37 2.43 -5.45
N ASP A 48 5.08 2.76 -5.48
CA ASP A 48 4.23 2.70 -6.68
C ASP A 48 4.78 3.61 -7.79
N GLN A 49 5.15 4.84 -7.44
CA GLN A 49 5.78 5.76 -8.40
C GLN A 49 7.13 5.23 -8.88
N PHE A 50 7.94 4.67 -7.99
CA PHE A 50 9.22 4.06 -8.34
C PHE A 50 9.05 2.88 -9.32
N PHE A 51 8.10 1.97 -9.07
CA PHE A 51 7.81 0.86 -9.97
C PHE A 51 7.30 1.34 -11.34
N ARG A 52 6.45 2.38 -11.39
CA ARG A 52 6.01 2.98 -12.67
C ARG A 52 7.15 3.62 -13.45
N LEU A 53 8.08 4.29 -12.77
CA LEU A 53 9.24 4.93 -13.39
C LEU A 53 10.22 3.87 -13.92
N MET A 54 10.50 2.84 -13.12
CA MET A 54 11.45 1.78 -13.47
C MET A 54 10.90 0.82 -14.53
N LEU A 55 9.60 0.50 -14.49
CA LEU A 55 8.97 -0.48 -15.38
C LEU A 55 8.05 0.21 -16.39
N ARG A 56 8.57 0.41 -17.60
CA ARG A 56 7.86 1.06 -18.72
C ARG A 56 6.57 0.34 -19.18
N SER A 57 6.35 -0.89 -18.74
CA SER A 57 5.20 -1.73 -19.14
C SER A 57 4.26 -1.99 -17.97
N ILE A 58 2.98 -1.61 -18.11
CA ILE A 58 1.91 -1.87 -17.12
C ILE A 58 1.91 -3.32 -16.64
N LYS A 59 2.03 -4.29 -17.56
CA LYS A 59 1.99 -5.72 -17.19
C LYS A 59 3.13 -6.09 -16.25
N ARG A 60 4.31 -5.51 -16.44
CA ARG A 60 5.46 -5.72 -15.55
C ARG A 60 5.30 -5.01 -14.21
N VAL A 61 4.79 -3.77 -14.22
CA VAL A 61 4.45 -3.04 -12.98
C VAL A 61 3.48 -3.86 -12.13
N TRP A 62 2.39 -4.34 -12.75
CA TRP A 62 1.40 -5.17 -12.07
C TRP A 62 2.00 -6.42 -11.42
N MET A 63 2.87 -7.13 -12.13
CA MET A 63 3.51 -8.34 -11.62
C MET A 63 4.46 -8.03 -10.45
N ALA A 64 5.32 -7.02 -10.61
CA ALA A 64 6.28 -6.62 -9.58
C ALA A 64 5.60 -6.12 -8.31
N GLU A 65 4.57 -5.27 -8.45
CA GLU A 65 3.82 -4.74 -7.31
C GLU A 65 2.98 -5.82 -6.62
N SER A 66 2.40 -6.77 -7.37
CA SER A 66 1.68 -7.89 -6.76
C SER A 66 2.62 -8.77 -5.94
N VAL A 67 3.81 -9.08 -6.46
CA VAL A 67 4.84 -9.83 -5.72
C VAL A 67 5.28 -9.07 -4.47
N PHE A 68 5.45 -7.75 -4.59
CA PHE A 68 5.80 -6.90 -3.45
C PHE A 68 4.71 -6.90 -2.36
N VAL A 69 3.43 -6.76 -2.73
CA VAL A 69 2.31 -6.83 -1.77
C VAL A 69 2.28 -8.18 -1.06
N VAL A 70 2.40 -9.29 -1.80
CA VAL A 70 2.46 -10.64 -1.22
C VAL A 70 3.64 -10.76 -0.25
N PHE A 71 4.81 -10.23 -0.62
CA PHE A 71 5.99 -10.23 0.23
C PHE A 71 5.78 -9.45 1.53
N VAL A 72 5.18 -8.25 1.46
CA VAL A 72 4.86 -7.44 2.64
C VAL A 72 3.90 -8.18 3.57
N VAL A 73 2.85 -8.81 3.02
CA VAL A 73 1.89 -9.59 3.81
C VAL A 73 2.58 -10.77 4.49
N LEU A 74 3.46 -11.49 3.78
CA LEU A 74 4.24 -12.59 4.36
C LEU A 74 5.20 -12.11 5.45
N ALA A 75 5.88 -10.97 5.25
CA ALA A 75 6.78 -10.41 6.25
C ALA A 75 6.01 -10.02 7.52
N ILE A 76 4.85 -9.37 7.39
CA ILE A 76 3.98 -9.05 8.53
C ILE A 76 3.53 -10.35 9.23
N TRP A 77 3.14 -11.37 8.46
CA TRP A 77 2.70 -12.65 9.02
C TRP A 77 3.81 -13.32 9.82
N ILE A 78 5.02 -13.39 9.28
CA ILE A 78 6.19 -13.96 9.98
C ILE A 78 6.49 -13.16 11.26
N MET A 79 6.44 -11.83 11.21
CA MET A 79 6.68 -10.98 12.39
C MET A 79 5.58 -11.08 13.46
N ASN A 80 4.36 -11.49 13.10
CA ASN A 80 3.25 -11.63 14.04
C ASN A 80 3.17 -13.05 14.63
N VAL A 81 3.72 -14.04 13.92
CA VAL A 81 3.82 -15.43 14.39
C VAL A 81 4.94 -15.62 15.42
N TRP A 82 5.97 -14.77 15.40
CA TRP A 82 7.09 -14.76 16.35
C TRP A 82 6.89 -13.71 17.44
#